data_AF-A0A7S3HXW1-F1
#
_entry.id   AF-A0A7S3HXW1-F1
#
_cell.length_a   1.000
_cell.length_b   1.000
_cell.length_c   1.000
_cell.angle_alpha   90.00
_cell.angle_beta   90.00
_cell.angle_gamma   90.00
#
_symmetry.space_group_name_H-M   'P 1'
#
loop_
_entity.id
_entity.type
_entity.pdbx_description
1 polymer ?
#
loop_
_entity_poly.entity_id
_entity_poly.type
_entity_poly.pdbx_seq_one_letter_code
_entity_poly.pdbx_strand_id
1 'polypeptide(L)'
;LIGAAMADIATQIEALEQKAIGLKRSKKYLEALKKYEEVILLKRDTYGDRSETLIRSASEAAIICNILSMSFLQKENFQVSLELLHKAVSLTEEGDRYRAVTYNNFACVFRRTKKLRSALSYLEKALEIEYNYLHFSEQAVDECLQISNPCDIHLNICAILSQMGKHELALQHAMKALILIQDELISKVAVGGGLEVSSQDLTTQQEASQVSMTGLPQ
;
A
#
# COMPACT_ATOMS: atom_id res chain seq x y z
N LEU A 1 -23.46 -39.03 -8.73
CA LEU A 1 -22.65 -39.12 -7.48
C LEU A 1 -21.58 -38.04 -7.43
N ILE A 2 -20.70 -37.90 -8.43
CA ILE A 2 -19.64 -36.86 -8.46
C ILE A 2 -20.21 -35.42 -8.39
N GLY A 3 -21.26 -35.11 -9.16
CA GLY A 3 -21.84 -33.76 -9.16
C GLY A 3 -22.50 -33.32 -7.84
N ALA A 4 -23.01 -34.26 -7.03
CA ALA A 4 -23.60 -33.95 -5.73
C ALA A 4 -22.53 -33.66 -4.67
N ALA A 5 -21.42 -34.41 -4.68
CA ALA A 5 -20.30 -34.18 -3.79
C ALA A 5 -19.58 -32.85 -4.09
N MET A 6 -19.45 -32.48 -5.38
CA MET A 6 -18.88 -31.18 -5.76
C MET A 6 -19.77 -30.00 -5.33
N ALA A 7 -21.10 -30.14 -5.43
CA ALA A 7 -22.05 -29.12 -4.97
C ALA A 7 -22.02 -28.92 -3.45
N ASP A 8 -21.81 -30.00 -2.69
CA ASP A 8 -21.66 -29.94 -1.24
C ASP A 8 -20.36 -29.21 -0.83
N ILE A 9 -19.24 -29.51 -1.50
CA ILE A 9 -17.95 -28.83 -1.27
C ILE A 9 -18.03 -27.34 -1.61
N ALA A 10 -18.66 -26.98 -2.74
CA ALA A 10 -18.83 -25.58 -3.11
C ALA A 10 -19.62 -24.79 -2.04
N THR A 11 -20.69 -25.40 -1.51
CA THR A 11 -21.50 -24.81 -0.43
C THR A 11 -20.68 -24.66 0.85
N GLN A 12 -19.84 -25.65 1.18
CA GLN A 12 -18.95 -25.59 2.32
C GLN A 12 -17.91 -24.46 2.20
N ILE A 13 -17.31 -24.28 1.02
CA ILE A 13 -16.37 -23.20 0.72
C ILE A 13 -17.05 -21.83 0.94
N GLU A 14 -18.25 -21.64 0.40
CA GLU A 14 -19.00 -20.40 0.56
C GLU A 14 -19.31 -20.10 2.04
N ALA A 15 -19.77 -21.09 2.80
CA ALA A 15 -20.08 -20.93 4.22
C ALA A 15 -18.83 -20.54 5.05
N LEU A 16 -17.69 -21.17 4.76
CA LEU A 16 -16.41 -20.84 5.42
C LEU A 16 -15.92 -19.44 5.05
N GLU A 17 -16.06 -19.04 3.78
CA GLU A 17 -15.67 -17.72 3.31
C GLU A 17 -16.54 -16.62 3.94
N GLN A 18 -17.85 -16.81 4.01
CA GLN A 18 -18.74 -15.87 4.71
C GLN A 18 -18.39 -15.75 6.20
N LYS A 19 -18.02 -16.87 6.85
CA LYS A 19 -17.53 -16.85 8.23
C LYS A 19 -16.23 -16.07 8.36
N ALA A 20 -15.27 -16.26 7.46
CA ALA A 20 -14.00 -15.53 7.44
C ALA A 20 -14.23 -14.02 7.27
N ILE A 21 -15.12 -13.63 6.35
CA ILE A 21 -15.53 -12.24 6.13
C ILE A 21 -16.17 -11.65 7.39
N GLY A 22 -17.08 -12.38 8.04
CA GLY A 22 -17.71 -11.97 9.30
C GLY A 22 -16.67 -11.71 10.40
N LEU A 23 -15.72 -12.64 10.59
CA LEU A 23 -14.63 -12.50 11.56
C LEU A 23 -13.73 -11.29 11.25
N LYS A 24 -13.40 -11.06 9.97
CA LYS A 24 -12.64 -9.88 9.52
C LYS A 24 -13.39 -8.58 9.86
N ARG A 25 -14.69 -8.51 9.58
CA ARG A 25 -15.55 -7.34 9.91
C ARG A 25 -15.61 -7.09 11.41
N SER A 26 -15.62 -8.14 12.23
CA SER A 26 -15.53 -8.05 13.69
C SER A 26 -14.11 -7.82 14.22
N LYS A 27 -13.12 -7.56 13.36
CA LYS A 27 -11.70 -7.37 13.70
C LYS A 27 -11.04 -8.56 14.41
N LYS A 28 -11.63 -9.76 14.31
CA LYS A 28 -11.09 -11.02 14.84
C LYS A 28 -10.09 -11.62 13.84
N TYR A 29 -9.01 -10.88 13.57
CA TYR A 29 -8.10 -11.15 12.47
C TYR A 29 -7.40 -12.51 12.54
N LEU A 30 -7.01 -12.98 13.74
CA LEU A 30 -6.39 -14.31 13.90
C LEU A 30 -7.34 -15.45 13.54
N GLU A 31 -8.61 -15.35 13.94
CA GLU A 31 -9.64 -16.34 13.61
C GLU A 31 -10.00 -16.27 12.12
N ALA A 32 -10.09 -15.06 11.57
CA ALA A 32 -10.35 -14.84 10.15
C ALA A 32 -9.24 -15.45 9.28
N LEU A 33 -7.96 -15.26 9.64
CA LEU A 33 -6.82 -15.81 8.91
C LEU A 33 -6.88 -17.35 8.86
N LYS A 34 -7.14 -18.01 9.99
CA LYS A 34 -7.31 -19.47 10.03
C LYS A 34 -8.42 -19.95 9.09
N LYS A 35 -9.54 -19.22 9.04
CA LYS A 35 -10.65 -19.57 8.15
C LYS A 35 -10.33 -19.34 6.69
N TYR A 36 -9.60 -18.28 6.35
CA TYR A 36 -9.12 -18.09 4.98
C TYR A 36 -8.11 -19.17 4.57
N GLU A 37 -7.24 -19.65 5.47
CA GLU A 37 -6.32 -20.75 5.17
C GLU A 37 -7.08 -22.05 4.85
N GLU A 38 -8.13 -22.37 5.61
CA GLU A 38 -9.03 -23.49 5.31
C GLU A 38 -9.70 -23.33 3.94
N VAL A 39 -10.22 -22.13 3.63
CA VAL A 39 -10.85 -21.81 2.33
C VAL A 39 -9.86 -21.96 1.18
N ILE A 40 -8.64 -21.46 1.32
CA ILE A 40 -7.61 -21.51 0.27
C ILE A 40 -7.22 -22.96 -0.02
N LEU A 41 -7.06 -23.79 1.00
CA LEU A 41 -6.76 -25.21 0.82
C LEU A 41 -7.89 -25.93 0.06
N LEU A 42 -9.14 -25.73 0.47
CA LEU A 42 -10.29 -26.33 -0.22
C LEU A 42 -10.44 -25.83 -1.66
N LYS A 43 -10.29 -24.52 -1.90
CA LYS A 43 -10.32 -23.94 -3.25
C LYS A 43 -9.19 -24.48 -4.13
N ARG A 44 -7.99 -24.68 -3.58
CA ARG A 44 -6.86 -25.28 -4.29
C ARG A 44 -7.19 -26.70 -4.73
N ASP A 45 -7.69 -27.52 -3.82
CA ASP A 45 -7.99 -28.93 -4.10
C ASP A 45 -9.16 -29.10 -5.09
N THR A 46 -10.09 -28.14 -5.10
CA THR A 46 -11.33 -28.21 -5.92
C THR A 46 -11.17 -27.55 -7.29
N TYR A 47 -10.51 -26.39 -7.36
CA TYR A 47 -10.46 -25.53 -8.55
C TYR A 47 -9.05 -25.37 -9.13
N GLY A 48 -8.02 -25.87 -8.44
CA GLY A 48 -6.62 -25.72 -8.82
C GLY A 48 -5.98 -24.40 -8.35
N ASP A 49 -4.64 -24.34 -8.48
CA ASP A 49 -3.79 -23.30 -7.89
C ASP A 49 -3.98 -21.88 -8.46
N ARG A 50 -4.61 -21.73 -9.62
CA ARG A 50 -4.72 -20.45 -10.35
C ARG A 50 -6.16 -20.00 -10.60
N SER A 51 -7.10 -20.52 -9.83
CA SER A 51 -8.49 -20.03 -9.91
C SER A 51 -8.59 -18.61 -9.35
N GLU A 52 -9.33 -17.73 -10.03
CA GLU A 52 -9.54 -16.34 -9.61
C GLU A 52 -10.14 -16.26 -8.19
N THR A 53 -11.02 -17.20 -7.85
CA THR A 53 -11.63 -17.30 -6.53
C THR A 53 -10.63 -17.66 -5.43
N LEU A 54 -9.58 -18.43 -5.74
CA LEU A 54 -8.47 -18.71 -4.83
C LEU A 54 -7.60 -17.48 -4.65
N ILE A 55 -7.22 -16.82 -5.75
CA ILE A 55 -6.40 -15.61 -5.72
C ILE A 55 -7.06 -14.56 -4.83
N ARG A 56 -8.37 -14.33 -4.99
CA ARG A 56 -9.12 -13.40 -4.14
C ARG A 56 -9.05 -13.74 -2.65
N SER A 57 -9.24 -15.01 -2.27
CA SER A 57 -9.13 -15.43 -0.87
C SER A 57 -7.70 -15.33 -0.33
N ALA A 58 -6.70 -15.60 -1.18
CA ALA A 58 -5.29 -15.48 -0.83
C ALA A 58 -4.88 -14.02 -0.60
N SER A 59 -5.32 -13.09 -1.46
CA SER A 59 -5.17 -11.65 -1.27
C SER A 59 -5.81 -11.17 0.04
N GLU A 60 -7.02 -11.65 0.35
CA GLU A 60 -7.70 -11.35 1.62
C GLU A 60 -6.90 -11.83 2.85
N ALA A 61 -6.35 -13.04 2.79
CA ALA A 61 -5.46 -13.56 3.82
C ALA A 61 -4.17 -12.73 3.95
N ALA A 62 -3.58 -12.30 2.83
CA ALA A 62 -2.38 -11.44 2.83
C ALA A 62 -2.64 -10.08 3.50
N ILE A 63 -3.80 -9.46 3.24
CA ILE A 63 -4.21 -8.22 3.92
C ILE A 63 -4.30 -8.45 5.44
N ILE A 64 -4.89 -9.56 5.88
CA ILE A 64 -5.00 -9.88 7.30
C ILE A 64 -3.62 -10.10 7.93
N CYS A 65 -2.72 -10.80 7.24
CA CYS A 65 -1.32 -10.96 7.66
C CYS A 65 -0.63 -9.60 7.84
N ASN A 66 -0.82 -8.66 6.90
CA ASN A 66 -0.29 -7.30 7.00
C ASN A 66 -0.82 -6.56 8.24
N ILE A 67 -2.13 -6.63 8.51
CA ILE A 67 -2.76 -6.01 9.70
C ILE A 67 -2.20 -6.61 10.99
N LEU A 68 -2.16 -7.95 11.09
CA LEU A 68 -1.63 -8.65 12.26
C LEU A 68 -0.16 -8.33 12.48
N SER A 69 0.64 -8.28 11.39
CA SER A 69 2.06 -7.94 11.46
C SER A 69 2.27 -6.57 12.10
N MET A 70 1.51 -5.55 11.68
CA MET A 70 1.60 -4.22 12.27
C MET A 70 1.16 -4.19 13.74
N SER A 71 0.18 -5.01 14.13
CA SER A 71 -0.20 -5.16 15.54
C SER A 71 0.93 -5.79 16.39
N PHE A 72 1.61 -6.80 15.86
CA PHE A 72 2.77 -7.41 16.54
C PHE A 72 3.98 -6.48 16.55
N LEU A 73 4.19 -5.69 15.49
CA LEU A 73 5.22 -4.67 15.43
C LEU A 73 5.04 -3.60 16.52
N GLN A 74 3.80 -3.16 16.77
CA GLN A 74 3.47 -2.22 17.87
C GLN A 74 3.79 -2.79 19.25
N LYS A 75 3.72 -4.11 19.40
CA LYS A 75 4.08 -4.85 20.61
C LYS A 75 5.56 -5.25 20.65
N GLU A 76 6.36 -4.72 19.72
CA GLU A 76 7.79 -5.03 19.56
C GLU A 76 8.11 -6.51 19.34
N ASN A 77 7.12 -7.29 18.91
CA ASN A 77 7.32 -8.68 18.52
C ASN A 77 7.69 -8.75 17.03
N PHE A 78 8.96 -8.40 16.76
CA PHE A 78 9.48 -8.31 15.39
C PHE A 78 9.52 -9.66 14.67
N GLN A 79 9.76 -10.75 15.40
CA GLN A 79 9.86 -12.09 14.82
C GLN A 79 8.52 -12.54 14.22
N VAL A 80 7.44 -12.48 15.00
CA VAL A 80 6.09 -12.84 14.53
C VAL A 80 5.62 -11.87 13.44
N SER A 81 5.97 -10.59 13.55
CA SER A 81 5.69 -9.60 12.51
C SER A 81 6.32 -9.97 11.17
N LEU A 82 7.60 -10.40 11.15
CA LEU A 82 8.27 -10.84 9.92
C LEU A 82 7.68 -12.15 9.37
N GLU A 83 7.37 -13.12 10.22
CA GLU A 83 6.73 -14.38 9.80
C GLU A 83 5.39 -14.13 9.08
N LEU A 84 4.57 -13.23 9.62
CA LEU A 84 3.31 -12.83 8.99
C LEU A 84 3.54 -12.12 7.65
N LEU A 85 4.56 -11.28 7.52
CA LEU A 85 4.87 -10.61 6.25
C LEU A 85 5.40 -11.60 5.20
N HIS A 86 6.25 -12.56 5.59
CA HIS A 86 6.67 -13.63 4.69
C HIS A 86 5.48 -14.49 4.24
N LYS A 87 4.52 -14.75 5.13
CA LYS A 87 3.27 -15.41 4.77
C LYS A 87 2.47 -14.61 3.75
N ALA A 88 2.31 -13.29 3.95
CA ALA A 88 1.64 -12.41 2.99
C ALA A 88 2.30 -12.43 1.60
N VAL A 89 3.64 -12.49 1.53
CA VAL A 89 4.36 -12.68 0.26
C VAL A 89 3.99 -14.02 -0.38
N SER A 90 3.97 -15.12 0.37
CA SER A 90 3.63 -16.45 -0.16
C SER A 90 2.17 -16.58 -0.66
N LEU A 91 1.30 -15.65 -0.26
CA LEU A 91 -0.12 -15.62 -0.61
C LEU A 91 -0.45 -14.70 -1.80
N THR A 92 0.53 -13.95 -2.30
CA THR A 92 0.38 -13.02 -3.42
C THR A 92 1.25 -13.47 -4.59
N GLU A 93 1.07 -12.90 -5.77
CA GLU A 93 2.00 -13.09 -6.90
C GLU A 93 3.02 -11.95 -7.01
N GLU A 94 4.10 -12.14 -7.77
CA GLU A 94 5.01 -11.04 -8.09
C GLU A 94 4.29 -9.98 -8.93
N GLY A 95 4.47 -8.71 -8.58
CA GLY A 95 3.74 -7.61 -9.21
C GLY A 95 2.33 -7.37 -8.66
N ASP A 96 1.80 -8.26 -7.81
CA ASP A 96 0.52 -8.02 -7.14
C ASP A 96 0.61 -6.76 -6.26
N ARG A 97 -0.34 -5.86 -6.43
CA ARG A 97 -0.43 -4.61 -5.67
C ARG A 97 -0.52 -4.84 -4.16
N TYR A 98 -1.14 -5.92 -3.70
CA TYR A 98 -1.16 -6.28 -2.27
C TYR A 98 0.24 -6.52 -1.70
N ARG A 99 1.20 -6.92 -2.55
CA ARG A 99 2.60 -7.12 -2.17
C ARG A 99 3.33 -5.80 -1.93
N ALA A 100 2.92 -4.70 -2.57
CA ALA A 100 3.48 -3.37 -2.28
C ALA A 100 3.26 -2.97 -0.82
N VAL A 101 2.04 -3.21 -0.30
CA VAL A 101 1.70 -2.99 1.12
C VAL A 101 2.56 -3.85 2.04
N THR A 102 2.77 -5.12 1.69
CA THR A 102 3.64 -6.03 2.46
C THR A 102 5.09 -5.56 2.49
N TYR A 103 5.64 -5.09 1.36
CA TYR A 103 6.99 -4.53 1.31
C TYR A 103 7.12 -3.24 2.12
N ASN A 104 6.12 -2.36 2.07
CA ASN A 104 6.08 -1.17 2.93
C ASN A 104 6.09 -1.54 4.43
N ASN A 105 5.36 -2.60 4.81
CA ASN A 105 5.37 -3.10 6.19
C ASN A 105 6.71 -3.74 6.58
N PHE A 106 7.38 -4.48 5.68
CA PHE A 106 8.75 -4.96 5.91
C PHE A 106 9.68 -3.78 6.23
N ALA A 107 9.56 -2.69 5.47
CA ALA A 107 10.35 -1.49 5.72
C ALA A 107 10.08 -0.87 7.10
N CYS A 108 8.83 -0.86 7.56
CA CYS A 108 8.49 -0.46 8.93
C CYS A 108 9.21 -1.31 9.99
N VAL A 109 9.21 -2.64 9.83
CA VAL A 109 9.91 -3.55 10.75
C VAL A 109 11.42 -3.31 10.71
N PHE A 110 12.02 -3.20 9.51
CA PHE A 110 13.44 -2.95 9.36
C PHE A 110 13.88 -1.58 9.88
N ARG A 111 13.04 -0.55 9.74
CA ARG A 111 13.28 0.78 10.32
C ARG A 111 13.28 0.72 11.85
N ARG A 112 12.33 0.01 12.46
CA ARG A 112 12.25 -0.20 13.92
C ARG A 112 13.47 -0.96 14.46
N THR A 113 13.99 -1.92 13.68
CA THR A 113 15.19 -2.70 14.02
C THR A 113 16.50 -2.08 13.53
N LYS A 114 16.49 -0.81 13.12
CA LYS A 114 17.66 -0.03 12.65
C LYS A 114 18.38 -0.59 11.41
N LYS A 115 17.74 -1.51 10.68
CA LYS A 115 18.21 -2.06 9.40
C LYS A 115 17.79 -1.18 8.22
N LEU A 116 18.26 0.08 8.22
CA LEU A 116 17.79 1.13 7.31
C LEU A 116 18.00 0.81 5.82
N ARG A 117 19.13 0.17 5.45
CA ARG A 117 19.38 -0.25 4.05
C ARG A 117 18.37 -1.28 3.56
N SER A 118 18.03 -2.26 4.40
CA SER A 118 16.99 -3.25 4.07
C SER A 118 15.63 -2.59 3.95
N ALA A 119 15.31 -1.67 4.87
CA ALA A 119 14.06 -0.92 4.80
C ALA A 119 13.92 -0.15 3.48
N LEU A 120 14.98 0.54 3.05
CA LEU A 120 15.01 1.26 1.78
C LEU A 120 14.79 0.32 0.59
N SER A 121 15.50 -0.81 0.54
CA SER A 121 15.35 -1.79 -0.55
C SER A 121 13.92 -2.34 -0.68
N TYR A 122 13.23 -2.56 0.44
CA TYR A 122 11.83 -2.97 0.39
C TYR A 122 10.90 -1.85 -0.09
N LEU A 123 11.14 -0.59 0.29
CA LEU A 123 10.33 0.53 -0.21
C LEU A 123 10.55 0.78 -1.71
N GLU A 124 11.76 0.57 -2.22
CA GLU A 124 12.05 0.64 -3.66
C GLU A 124 11.24 -0.42 -4.43
N LYS A 125 11.20 -1.66 -3.93
CA LYS A 125 10.34 -2.72 -4.51
C LYS A 125 8.86 -2.39 -4.44
N ALA A 126 8.40 -1.75 -3.36
CA ALA A 126 7.01 -1.33 -3.23
C ALA A 126 6.67 -0.24 -4.25
N LEU A 127 7.57 0.76 -4.45
CA LEU A 127 7.39 1.79 -5.48
C LEU A 127 7.36 1.21 -6.88
N GLU A 128 8.21 0.24 -7.19
CA GLU A 128 8.22 -0.42 -8.49
C GLU A 128 6.84 -1.01 -8.81
N ILE A 129 6.22 -1.70 -7.85
CA ILE A 129 4.86 -2.25 -8.01
C ILE A 129 3.82 -1.14 -8.20
N GLU A 130 3.80 -0.12 -7.33
CA GLU A 130 2.80 0.96 -7.43
C GLU A 130 2.93 1.76 -8.74
N TYR A 131 4.16 2.03 -9.19
CA TYR A 131 4.36 2.72 -10.46
C TYR A 131 4.00 1.83 -11.65
N ASN A 132 4.36 0.55 -11.66
CA ASN A 132 3.94 -0.35 -12.73
C ASN A 132 2.41 -0.39 -12.81
N TYR A 133 1.72 -0.45 -11.67
CA TYR A 133 0.26 -0.38 -11.64
C TYR A 133 -0.26 0.94 -12.24
N LEU A 134 0.30 2.09 -11.85
CA LEU A 134 -0.13 3.39 -12.35
C LEU A 134 0.04 3.54 -13.88
N HIS A 135 1.11 2.98 -14.46
CA HIS A 135 1.40 3.12 -15.89
C HIS A 135 0.62 2.14 -16.77
N PHE A 136 0.25 0.96 -16.25
CA PHE A 136 -0.36 -0.12 -17.04
C PHE A 136 -1.82 -0.41 -16.69
N SER A 137 -2.37 0.23 -15.65
CA SER A 137 -3.79 0.08 -15.28
C SER A 137 -4.71 0.75 -16.30
N GLU A 138 -5.72 0.00 -16.78
CA GLU A 138 -6.84 0.53 -17.59
C GLU A 138 -7.90 1.23 -16.72
N GLN A 139 -7.79 1.16 -15.39
CA GLN A 139 -8.69 1.86 -14.48
C GLN A 139 -8.36 3.35 -14.45
N ALA A 140 -9.38 4.20 -14.27
CA ALA A 140 -9.18 5.63 -14.15
C ALA A 140 -8.15 5.95 -13.06
N VAL A 141 -7.28 6.92 -13.33
CA VAL A 141 -6.21 7.37 -12.42
C VAL A 141 -6.76 7.67 -11.02
N ASP A 142 -8.01 8.17 -10.92
CA ASP A 142 -8.71 8.43 -9.65
C ASP A 142 -9.04 7.16 -8.83
N GLU A 143 -9.41 6.04 -9.46
CA GLU A 143 -9.63 4.76 -8.76
C GLU A 143 -8.30 4.12 -8.36
N CYS A 144 -7.27 4.34 -9.18
CA CYS A 144 -5.91 3.94 -8.86
C CYS A 144 -5.40 4.71 -7.64
N LEU A 145 -5.60 6.04 -7.58
CA LEU A 145 -5.16 6.95 -6.52
C LEU A 145 -5.91 6.81 -5.19
N GLN A 146 -7.19 6.41 -5.19
CA GLN A 146 -7.92 6.07 -3.94
C GLN A 146 -7.28 4.90 -3.17
N ILE A 147 -6.45 4.10 -3.84
CA ILE A 147 -5.73 2.95 -3.29
C ILE A 147 -4.19 3.14 -3.42
N SER A 148 -3.73 4.18 -4.12
CA SER A 148 -2.32 4.41 -4.45
C SER A 148 -1.62 5.00 -3.27
N ASN A 149 -0.55 4.35 -2.83
CA ASN A 149 0.28 4.91 -1.78
C ASN A 149 1.78 5.13 -2.13
N PRO A 150 2.16 5.47 -3.38
CA PRO A 150 3.53 5.87 -3.69
C PRO A 150 3.92 7.12 -2.91
N CYS A 151 2.95 7.97 -2.54
CA CYS A 151 3.13 9.08 -1.62
C CYS A 151 3.66 8.61 -0.25
N ASP A 152 2.95 7.77 0.51
CA ASP A 152 3.45 7.36 1.84
C ASP A 152 4.72 6.53 1.73
N ILE A 153 4.90 5.78 0.64
CA ILE A 153 6.16 5.07 0.40
C ILE A 153 7.30 6.09 0.22
N HIS A 154 7.11 7.16 -0.56
CA HIS A 154 8.08 8.25 -0.67
C HIS A 154 8.34 8.96 0.66
N LEU A 155 7.31 9.21 1.47
CA LEU A 155 7.49 9.78 2.81
C LEU A 155 8.27 8.83 3.73
N ASN A 156 8.03 7.53 3.66
CA ASN A 156 8.79 6.53 4.40
C ASN A 156 10.26 6.46 3.92
N ILE A 157 10.51 6.55 2.62
CA ILE A 157 11.87 6.64 2.07
C ILE A 157 12.56 7.91 2.54
N CYS A 158 11.89 9.06 2.47
CA CYS A 158 12.39 10.35 2.97
C CYS A 158 12.82 10.24 4.44
N ALA A 159 11.96 9.67 5.29
CA ALA A 159 12.26 9.47 6.71
C ALA A 159 13.49 8.56 6.91
N ILE A 160 13.62 7.47 6.15
CA ILE A 160 14.77 6.56 6.23
C ILE A 160 16.05 7.23 5.73
N LEU A 161 16.02 7.92 4.59
CA LEU A 161 17.16 8.65 4.04
C LEU A 161 17.64 9.75 4.99
N SER A 162 16.71 10.46 5.63
CA SER A 162 17.02 11.43 6.68
C SER A 162 17.72 10.77 7.87
N GLN A 163 17.24 9.62 8.35
CA GLN A 163 17.93 8.84 9.40
C GLN A 163 19.32 8.34 8.98
N MET A 164 19.57 8.21 7.68
CA MET A 164 20.88 7.84 7.12
C MET A 164 21.79 9.05 6.85
N GLY A 165 21.36 10.28 7.14
CA GLY A 165 22.10 11.51 6.84
C GLY A 165 22.10 11.92 5.37
N LYS A 166 21.28 11.28 4.53
CA LYS A 166 21.17 11.53 3.09
C LYS A 166 20.10 12.59 2.79
N HIS A 167 20.30 13.81 3.29
CA HIS A 167 19.26 14.84 3.32
C HIS A 167 18.84 15.34 1.93
N GLU A 168 19.75 15.46 0.95
CA GLU A 168 19.39 15.83 -0.42
C GLU A 168 18.44 14.82 -1.07
N LEU A 169 18.75 13.52 -0.95
CA LEU A 169 17.89 12.47 -1.48
C LEU A 169 16.55 12.41 -0.72
N ALA A 170 16.56 12.64 0.60
CA ALA A 170 15.34 12.74 1.38
C ALA A 170 14.43 13.87 0.88
N LEU A 171 15.00 15.05 0.61
CA LEU A 171 14.29 16.20 0.03
C LEU A 171 13.68 15.84 -1.32
N GLN A 172 14.43 15.18 -2.21
CA GLN A 172 13.91 14.74 -3.51
C GLN A 172 12.67 13.84 -3.35
N HIS A 173 12.69 12.89 -2.42
CA HIS A 173 11.54 12.03 -2.16
C HIS A 173 10.37 12.79 -1.52
N ALA A 174 10.62 13.76 -0.64
CA ALA A 174 9.57 14.62 -0.10
C ALA A 174 8.90 15.46 -1.21
N MET A 175 9.69 16.00 -2.15
CA MET A 175 9.17 16.75 -3.29
C MET A 175 8.33 15.85 -4.21
N LYS A 176 8.76 14.61 -4.49
CA LYS A 176 7.96 13.65 -5.25
C LYS A 176 6.62 13.34 -4.57
N ALA A 177 6.63 13.12 -3.26
CA ALA A 177 5.39 12.92 -2.50
C ALA A 177 4.46 14.14 -2.60
N LEU A 178 5.00 15.35 -2.48
CA LEU A 178 4.23 16.59 -2.62
C LEU A 178 3.59 16.73 -4.01
N ILE A 179 4.34 16.44 -5.07
CA ILE A 179 3.84 16.49 -6.45
C ILE A 179 2.68 15.49 -6.61
N LEU A 180 2.83 14.26 -6.12
CA LEU A 180 1.77 13.24 -6.19
C LEU A 180 0.49 13.67 -5.45
N ILE A 181 0.62 14.25 -4.25
CA ILE A 181 -0.53 14.76 -3.48
C ILE A 181 -1.21 15.91 -4.23
N GLN A 182 -0.43 16.83 -4.81
CA GLN A 182 -0.97 17.96 -5.56
C GLN A 182 -1.74 17.51 -6.79
N ASP A 183 -1.19 16.55 -7.54
CA ASP A 183 -1.83 15.98 -8.73
C ASP A 183 -3.16 15.29 -8.38
N GLU A 184 -3.18 14.51 -7.29
CA GLU A 184 -4.39 13.88 -6.77
C GLU A 184 -5.47 14.91 -6.38
N LEU A 185 -5.07 15.99 -5.71
CA LEU A 185 -5.99 17.06 -5.30
C LEU A 185 -6.56 17.81 -6.50
N ILE A 186 -5.72 18.14 -7.50
CA ILE A 186 -6.15 18.84 -8.72
C ILE A 186 -7.14 17.98 -9.51
N SER A 187 -6.86 16.68 -9.67
CA SER A 187 -7.78 15.74 -10.33
C SER A 187 -9.15 15.71 -9.65
N LYS A 188 -9.18 15.59 -8.31
CA LYS A 188 -10.42 15.59 -7.53
C LYS A 188 -11.21 16.89 -7.65
N VAL A 189 -10.54 18.04 -7.71
CA VAL A 189 -11.19 19.35 -7.89
C VAL A 189 -11.76 19.49 -9.30
N ALA A 190 -11.09 18.96 -10.33
CA ALA A 190 -11.58 18.99 -11.71
C ALA A 190 -12.83 18.13 -11.92
N VAL A 191 -12.95 16.99 -11.23
CA VAL A 191 -14.09 16.05 -11.35
C VAL A 191 -15.29 16.45 -10.47
N GLY A 192 -15.07 17.18 -9.38
CA GLY A 192 -16.11 17.59 -8.41
C GLY A 192 -16.99 18.79 -8.79
N GLY A 193 -16.68 19.50 -9.88
CA GLY A 193 -17.46 20.62 -10.39
C GLY A 193 -17.09 22.00 -9.83
N GLY A 194 -16.66 22.89 -10.73
CA GLY A 194 -16.84 24.34 -10.61
C GLY A 194 -16.07 25.05 -9.49
N LEU A 195 -14.75 25.13 -9.59
CA LEU A 195 -14.03 26.28 -9.06
C LEU A 195 -13.34 26.96 -10.24
N GLU A 196 -13.89 28.09 -10.66
CA GLU A 196 -13.12 29.13 -11.35
C GLU A 196 -11.97 29.51 -10.42
N VAL A 197 -10.82 28.86 -10.60
CA VAL A 197 -9.57 29.38 -10.06
C VAL A 197 -9.23 30.55 -10.96
N SER A 198 -9.69 31.74 -10.58
CA SER A 198 -9.21 33.00 -11.16
C SER A 198 -7.69 32.97 -11.08
N SER A 199 -7.05 32.94 -12.25
CA SER A 199 -5.61 32.87 -12.44
C SER A 199 -4.89 34.18 -12.06
N GLN A 200 -5.35 34.87 -11.02
CA GLN A 200 -4.81 36.17 -10.60
C GLN A 200 -4.02 36.15 -9.28
N ASP A 201 -4.06 35.08 -8.47
CA ASP A 201 -3.39 35.09 -7.15
C ASP A 201 -2.00 34.43 -7.10
N LEU A 202 -1.45 33.97 -8.23
CA LEU A 202 -0.10 33.36 -8.27
C LEU A 202 1.01 34.29 -8.78
N THR A 203 0.71 35.52 -9.19
CA THR A 203 1.72 36.46 -9.74
C THR A 203 2.23 37.52 -8.76
N THR A 204 1.71 37.62 -7.53
CA THR A 204 2.06 38.75 -6.64
C THR A 204 3.13 38.47 -5.58
N GLN A 205 3.76 37.29 -5.57
CA GLN A 205 4.86 37.00 -4.62
C GLN A 205 6.26 36.85 -5.23
N GLN A 206 6.43 37.14 -6.53
CA GLN A 206 7.75 37.03 -7.18
C GLN A 206 8.43 38.37 -7.51
N GLU A 207 7.81 39.52 -7.20
CA GLU A 207 8.43 40.84 -7.45
C GLU A 207 8.90 41.60 -6.18
N ALA A 208 8.66 41.08 -4.98
CA ALA A 208 9.07 41.76 -3.72
C ALA A 208 10.51 41.43 -3.25
N SER A 209 11.38 40.91 -4.13
CA SER A 209 12.79 40.59 -3.78
C SER A 209 13.83 41.22 -4.70
N GLN A 210 13.45 42.16 -5.57
CA GLN A 210 14.41 42.85 -6.46
C GLN A 210 14.26 44.38 -6.49
N VAL A 211 13.95 45.07 -5.40
CA VAL A 211 14.29 46.50 -5.29
C VAL A 211 14.57 46.86 -3.82
N SER A 212 15.84 46.81 -3.40
CA SER A 212 16.45 47.77 -2.45
C SER A 212 17.93 47.43 -2.22
N MET A 213 18.76 47.67 -3.24
CA MET A 213 20.22 47.73 -3.10
C MET A 213 20.75 48.88 -3.98
N THR A 214 20.24 50.09 -3.76
CA THR A 214 20.90 51.33 -4.24
C THR A 214 20.49 52.51 -3.35
N GLY A 215 21.42 53.01 -2.54
CA GLY A 215 21.28 54.34 -1.93
C GLY A 215 21.82 54.49 -0.50
N LEU A 216 23.14 54.40 -0.33
CA LEU A 216 23.81 55.20 0.70
C LEU A 216 24.26 56.51 0.04
N PRO A 217 24.10 57.65 0.73
CA PRO A 217 25.25 58.52 0.93
C PRO A 217 25.37 59.06 2.36
N GLN A 218 26.59 59.54 2.64
CA GLN A 218 27.04 60.26 3.85
C GLN A 218 26.14 61.44 4.21
#